data_AF-A0A7V2SI51-F1
#
_entry.id   AF-A0A7V2SI51-F1
#
_cell.length_a   1.000
_cell.length_b   1.000
_cell.length_c   1.000
_cell.angle_alpha   90.00
_cell.angle_beta   90.00
_cell.angle_gamma   90.00
#
_symmetry.space_group_name_H-M   'P 1'
#
loop_
_entity.id
_entity.type
_entity.pdbx_description
1 polymer ?
#
loop_
_entity_poly.entity_id
_entity_poly.type
_entity_poly.pdbx_seq_one_letter_code
_entity_poly.pdbx_strand_id
1 'polypeptide(L)'
;MQSIFQKIKEIALDIDRAIKDQEMGYSENCNASGDDQLKLDVYADELVEHGLKELPIIHTLISEEKEQPMPVHPEGKYTICYDPLDGSSIVDVNLSVGSIFGIYEGEPSGETLRAAAYIVYGPRLEMVTVTAGGRVEHYRCGSSHLFNLQCEEVRLEEKGKL
;
A
#
# COMPACT_ATOMS: atom_id res chain seq x y z
N MET A 1 0.16 -15.03 3.82
CA MET A 1 -0.58 -13.81 4.16
C MET A 1 0.12 -12.99 5.23
N GLN A 2 0.42 -13.54 6.41
CA GLN A 2 1.16 -12.82 7.45
C GLN A 2 2.50 -12.24 6.96
N SER A 3 3.27 -12.98 6.15
CA SER A 3 4.51 -12.48 5.54
C SER A 3 4.29 -11.28 4.61
N ILE A 4 3.17 -11.26 3.87
CA ILE A 4 2.82 -10.14 2.97
C ILE A 4 2.49 -8.91 3.81
N PHE A 5 1.62 -9.02 4.81
CA PHE A 5 1.30 -7.89 5.70
C PHE A 5 2.51 -7.40 6.49
N GLN A 6 3.40 -8.30 6.91
CA GLN A 6 4.65 -7.91 7.57
C GLN A 6 5.55 -7.10 6.62
N LYS A 7 5.67 -7.52 5.36
CA LYS A 7 6.44 -6.78 4.37
C LYS A 7 5.80 -5.43 4.04
N ILE A 8 4.48 -5.36 3.93
CA ILE A 8 3.75 -4.09 3.73
C ILE A 8 4.00 -3.12 4.90
N LYS A 9 4.07 -3.61 6.15
CA LYS A 9 4.43 -2.79 7.32
C LYS A 9 5.83 -2.22 7.21
N GLU A 10 6.79 -2.99 6.72
CA GLU A 10 8.18 -2.53 6.50
C GLU A 10 8.22 -1.44 5.43
N ILE A 11 7.58 -1.69 4.27
CA ILE A 11 7.47 -0.73 3.17
C ILE A 11 6.80 0.57 3.64
N ALA A 12 5.73 0.48 4.41
CA ALA A 12 5.03 1.65 4.95
C ALA A 12 5.93 2.52 5.84
N LEU A 13 6.86 1.93 6.60
CA LEU A 13 7.83 2.72 7.38
C LEU A 13 8.82 3.46 6.49
N ASP A 14 9.22 2.87 5.37
CA ASP A 14 10.16 3.48 4.44
C ASP A 14 9.49 4.61 3.64
N ILE A 15 8.23 4.41 3.20
CA ILE A 15 7.42 5.46 2.56
C ILE A 15 7.15 6.62 3.54
N ASP A 16 6.77 6.34 4.79
CA ASP A 16 6.55 7.37 5.81
C ASP A 16 7.80 8.24 6.06
N ARG A 17 9.00 7.65 6.00
CA ARG A 17 10.26 8.42 6.06
C ARG A 17 10.48 9.22 4.78
N ALA A 18 10.23 8.61 3.61
CA ALA A 18 10.39 9.29 2.32
C ALA A 18 9.53 10.56 2.23
N ILE A 19 8.27 10.49 2.65
CA ILE A 19 7.34 11.64 2.69
C ILE A 19 7.90 12.78 3.55
N LYS A 20 8.64 12.48 4.62
CA LYS A 20 9.19 13.48 5.56
C LYS A 20 10.52 14.07 5.10
N ASP A 21 11.34 13.28 4.42
CA ASP A 21 12.74 13.60 4.14
C ASP A 21 13.01 14.07 2.69
N GLN A 22 12.18 13.67 1.71
CA GLN A 22 12.41 13.99 0.29
C GLN A 22 11.96 15.41 -0.07
N GLU A 23 12.76 16.10 -0.90
CA GLU A 23 12.34 17.36 -1.51
C GLU A 23 11.27 17.09 -2.59
N MET A 24 10.10 17.67 -2.40
CA MET A 24 8.97 17.56 -3.33
C MET A 24 9.32 18.22 -4.66
N GLY A 25 9.35 17.43 -5.72
CA GLY A 25 9.53 17.93 -7.08
C GLY A 25 8.80 17.03 -8.07
N TYR A 26 8.27 17.64 -9.13
CA TYR A 26 7.66 16.93 -10.23
C TYR A 26 8.72 16.13 -11.02
N SER A 27 8.35 14.94 -11.46
CA SER A 27 9.08 14.18 -12.48
C SER A 27 8.83 14.82 -13.85
N GLU A 28 9.71 14.57 -14.82
CA GLU A 28 9.50 15.01 -16.21
C GLU A 28 8.52 14.09 -16.98
N ASN A 29 7.97 13.06 -16.32
CA ASN A 29 7.09 12.06 -16.92
C ASN A 29 5.65 12.16 -16.38
N CYS A 30 4.66 11.87 -17.22
CA CYS A 30 3.28 11.63 -16.81
C CYS A 30 3.07 10.11 -16.61
N ASN A 31 2.26 9.72 -15.63
CA ASN A 31 1.91 8.31 -15.40
C ASN A 31 0.85 7.79 -16.41
N ALA A 32 0.57 6.49 -16.39
CA ALA A 32 -0.40 5.84 -17.28
C ALA A 32 -1.85 6.38 -17.14
N SER A 33 -2.14 6.96 -15.97
CA SER A 33 -3.42 7.60 -15.62
C SER A 33 -3.53 9.05 -16.09
N GLY A 34 -2.42 9.67 -16.53
CA GLY A 34 -2.36 11.02 -17.08
C GLY A 34 -2.04 12.14 -16.08
N ASP A 35 -1.62 11.79 -14.87
CA ASP A 35 -1.22 12.74 -13.82
C ASP A 35 0.29 13.07 -13.90
N ASP A 36 0.65 14.29 -13.47
CA ASP A 36 2.04 14.70 -13.33
C ASP A 36 2.70 13.86 -12.24
N GLN A 37 3.58 12.94 -12.63
CA GLN A 37 4.15 11.97 -11.71
C GLN A 37 5.08 12.71 -10.73
N LEU A 38 4.79 12.67 -9.43
CA LEU A 38 5.72 13.24 -8.45
C LEU A 38 6.93 12.30 -8.33
N LYS A 39 8.12 12.85 -8.05
CA LYS A 39 9.29 12.01 -7.73
C LYS A 39 9.03 11.07 -6.56
N LEU A 40 8.12 11.47 -5.68
CA LEU A 40 7.69 10.69 -4.53
C LEU A 40 6.86 9.46 -4.94
N ASP A 41 6.03 9.56 -5.97
CA ASP A 41 5.21 8.44 -6.48
C ASP A 41 6.10 7.34 -7.07
N VAL A 42 7.05 7.74 -7.92
CA VAL A 42 8.06 6.81 -8.48
C VAL A 42 8.84 6.13 -7.35
N TYR A 43 9.25 6.90 -6.35
CA TYR A 43 10.02 6.35 -5.23
C TYR A 43 9.19 5.41 -4.35
N ALA A 44 7.92 5.74 -4.11
CA ALA A 44 7.00 4.86 -3.39
C ALA A 44 6.75 3.55 -4.15
N ASP A 45 6.55 3.61 -5.47
CA ASP A 45 6.44 2.43 -6.31
C ASP A 45 7.68 1.54 -6.24
N GLU A 46 8.88 2.14 -6.34
CA GLU A 46 10.14 1.41 -6.22
C GLU A 46 10.28 0.70 -4.86
N LEU A 47 9.91 1.36 -3.76
CA LEU A 47 9.94 0.76 -2.43
C LEU A 47 8.97 -0.44 -2.32
N VAL A 48 7.74 -0.28 -2.83
CA VAL A 48 6.74 -1.34 -2.84
C VAL A 48 7.20 -2.51 -3.69
N GLU A 49 7.66 -2.24 -4.91
CA GLU A 49 8.11 -3.24 -5.86
C GLU A 49 9.29 -4.03 -5.31
N HIS A 50 10.35 -3.36 -4.85
CA HIS A 50 11.52 -4.03 -4.28
C HIS A 50 11.16 -4.87 -3.06
N GLY A 51 10.38 -4.32 -2.13
CA GLY A 51 10.02 -5.01 -0.90
C GLY A 51 9.16 -6.25 -1.15
N LEU A 52 8.16 -6.16 -2.03
CA LEU A 52 7.28 -7.30 -2.33
C LEU A 52 8.00 -8.34 -3.21
N LYS A 53 8.89 -7.94 -4.12
CA LYS A 53 9.71 -8.86 -4.92
C LYS A 53 10.56 -9.81 -4.08
N GLU A 54 10.88 -9.50 -2.83
CA GLU A 54 11.60 -10.42 -1.94
C GLU A 54 10.78 -11.65 -1.53
N LEU A 55 9.45 -11.61 -1.68
CA LEU A 55 8.58 -12.70 -1.25
C LEU A 55 8.33 -13.70 -2.40
N PRO A 56 8.87 -14.93 -2.33
CA PRO A 56 8.72 -15.93 -3.41
C PRO A 56 7.27 -16.41 -3.60
N ILE A 57 6.38 -16.07 -2.66
CA ILE A 57 4.94 -16.42 -2.74
C ILE A 57 4.15 -15.47 -3.65
N ILE A 58 4.76 -14.39 -4.13
CA ILE A 58 4.13 -13.40 -5.01
C ILE A 58 4.45 -13.76 -6.46
N HIS A 59 3.43 -13.96 -7.28
CA HIS A 59 3.56 -14.25 -8.70
C HIS A 59 3.77 -12.99 -9.53
N THR A 60 2.85 -12.03 -9.38
CA THR A 60 2.79 -10.80 -10.20
C THR A 60 2.52 -9.61 -9.30
N LEU A 61 3.14 -8.49 -9.65
CA LEU A 61 2.87 -7.17 -9.11
C LEU A 61 2.19 -6.30 -10.18
N ILE A 62 1.17 -5.54 -9.79
CA ILE A 62 0.44 -4.60 -10.66
C ILE A 62 0.37 -3.27 -9.92
N SER A 63 1.01 -2.25 -10.48
CA SER A 63 1.07 -0.91 -9.90
C SER A 63 0.15 0.04 -10.65
N GLU A 64 -0.42 1.03 -9.94
CA GLU A 64 -1.06 2.19 -10.56
C GLU A 64 -0.06 2.96 -11.45
N GLU A 65 1.20 3.04 -11.03
CA GLU A 65 2.26 3.84 -11.68
C GLU A 65 2.84 3.20 -12.97
N LYS A 66 2.36 2.01 -13.36
CA LYS A 66 2.91 1.23 -14.49
C LYS A 66 1.84 0.68 -15.41
N GLU A 67 2.07 0.82 -16.72
CA GLU A 67 1.13 0.32 -17.74
C GLU A 67 1.00 -1.21 -17.80
N GLN A 68 2.04 -1.94 -17.42
CA GLN A 68 2.11 -3.38 -17.63
C GLN A 68 2.28 -4.14 -16.30
N PRO A 69 1.59 -5.27 -16.12
CA PRO A 69 1.85 -6.18 -15.01
C PRO A 69 3.32 -6.64 -14.99
N MET A 70 3.85 -6.84 -13.79
CA MET A 70 5.22 -7.25 -13.55
C MET A 70 5.25 -8.67 -12.95
N PRO A 71 5.46 -9.73 -13.75
CA PRO A 71 5.73 -11.07 -13.22
C PRO A 71 7.05 -11.06 -12.45
N VAL A 72 7.05 -11.59 -11.23
CA VAL A 72 8.22 -11.58 -10.33
C VAL A 72 8.69 -12.99 -9.97
N HIS A 73 7.80 -13.88 -9.58
CA HIS A 73 8.12 -15.30 -9.30
C HIS A 73 7.12 -16.22 -10.02
N PRO A 74 7.54 -16.97 -11.06
CA PRO A 74 6.63 -17.85 -11.81
C PRO A 74 5.89 -18.90 -10.98
N GLU A 75 6.48 -19.33 -9.86
CA GLU A 75 5.89 -20.31 -8.93
C GLU A 75 5.13 -19.64 -7.77
N GLY A 76 5.05 -18.31 -7.78
CA GLY A 76 4.33 -17.53 -6.79
C GLY A 76 2.83 -17.85 -6.84
N LYS A 77 2.16 -17.69 -5.70
CA LYS A 77 0.73 -17.96 -5.54
C LYS A 77 -0.14 -16.72 -5.75
N TYR A 78 0.35 -15.55 -5.33
CA TYR A 78 -0.48 -14.35 -5.22
C TYR A 78 -0.13 -13.29 -6.26
N THR A 79 -1.15 -12.65 -6.82
CA THR A 79 -1.01 -11.39 -7.53
C THR A 79 -1.32 -10.26 -6.57
N ILE A 80 -0.47 -9.22 -6.51
CA ILE A 80 -0.74 -8.03 -5.70
C ILE A 80 -0.94 -6.84 -6.62
N CYS A 81 -2.13 -6.25 -6.56
CA CYS A 81 -2.40 -4.94 -7.15
C CYS A 81 -2.24 -3.88 -6.07
N TYR A 82 -1.60 -2.76 -6.39
CA TYR A 82 -1.40 -1.71 -5.41
C TYR A 82 -1.39 -0.31 -6.03
N ASP A 83 -1.79 0.65 -5.20
CA ASP A 83 -1.54 2.06 -5.37
C ASP A 83 -0.45 2.44 -4.34
N PRO A 84 0.76 2.78 -4.78
CA PRO A 84 1.87 3.04 -3.87
C PRO A 84 1.67 4.33 -3.06
N LEU A 85 0.99 5.35 -3.61
CA LEU A 85 0.78 6.63 -2.95
C LEU A 85 -0.52 7.33 -3.41
N ASP A 86 -1.64 6.92 -2.84
CA ASP A 86 -2.94 7.56 -3.05
C ASP A 86 -2.96 8.97 -2.44
N GLY A 87 -3.38 9.94 -3.25
CA GLY A 87 -3.45 11.35 -2.84
C GLY A 87 -2.11 12.10 -2.96
N SER A 88 -1.18 11.64 -3.78
CA SER A 88 0.13 12.29 -3.96
C SER A 88 0.06 13.80 -4.26
N SER A 89 -0.96 14.23 -5.01
CA SER A 89 -1.24 15.64 -5.31
C SER A 89 -1.47 16.55 -4.11
N ILE A 90 -1.82 16.00 -2.93
CA ILE A 90 -2.07 16.76 -1.70
C ILE A 90 -0.98 16.60 -0.63
N VAL A 91 0.12 15.91 -0.96
CA VAL A 91 1.24 15.76 -0.01
C VAL A 91 1.91 17.12 0.27
N ASP A 92 2.03 17.98 -0.75
CA ASP A 92 2.65 19.31 -0.64
C ASP A 92 1.94 20.25 0.34
N VAL A 93 0.63 20.07 0.53
CA VAL A 93 -0.18 20.84 1.49
C VAL A 93 -0.26 20.16 2.86
N ASN A 94 0.58 19.14 3.09
CA ASN A 94 0.72 18.40 4.36
C ASN A 94 -0.60 17.78 4.83
N LEU A 95 -1.39 17.24 3.88
CA LEU A 95 -2.58 16.44 4.17
C LEU A 95 -2.23 14.95 4.20
N SER A 96 -3.12 14.16 4.81
CA SER A 96 -2.95 12.71 4.89
C SER A 96 -3.09 12.08 3.51
N VAL A 97 -2.18 11.15 3.21
CA VAL A 97 -2.15 10.33 2.00
C VAL A 97 -2.11 8.85 2.37
N GLY A 98 -2.13 7.94 1.40
CA GLY A 98 -2.19 6.50 1.71
C GLY A 98 -1.50 5.60 0.71
N SER A 99 -1.45 4.31 1.03
CA SER A 99 -1.14 3.25 0.05
C SER A 99 -2.24 2.20 0.13
N ILE A 100 -2.61 1.61 -1.00
CA ILE A 100 -3.72 0.65 -1.10
C ILE A 100 -3.20 -0.65 -1.71
N PHE A 101 -3.61 -1.78 -1.16
CA PHE A 101 -3.17 -3.12 -1.60
C PHE A 101 -4.36 -4.08 -1.71
N GLY A 102 -4.47 -4.75 -2.84
CA GLY A 102 -5.33 -5.91 -3.06
C GLY A 102 -4.49 -7.16 -3.32
N ILE A 103 -4.72 -8.23 -2.55
CA ILE A 103 -4.00 -9.50 -2.68
C ILE A 103 -4.94 -10.58 -3.21
N TYR A 104 -4.63 -11.08 -4.40
CA TYR A 104 -5.44 -12.02 -5.17
C TYR A 104 -4.73 -13.37 -5.30
N GLU A 105 -5.48 -14.46 -5.31
CA GLU A 105 -4.97 -15.78 -5.65
C GLU A 105 -5.26 -16.06 -7.13
N GLY A 106 -4.24 -15.95 -7.99
CA GLY A 106 -4.38 -16.02 -9.45
C GLY A 106 -4.68 -14.67 -10.09
N GLU A 107 -5.55 -14.66 -11.11
CA GLU A 107 -5.94 -13.46 -11.86
C GLU A 107 -6.78 -12.50 -10.99
N PRO A 108 -6.51 -11.18 -10.97
CA PRO A 108 -7.25 -10.23 -10.15
C PRO A 108 -8.74 -10.13 -10.51
N SER A 109 -9.60 -10.48 -9.56
CA SER A 109 -11.05 -10.35 -9.65
C SER A 109 -11.64 -10.28 -8.24
N GLY A 110 -12.90 -9.85 -8.11
CA GLY A 110 -13.58 -9.83 -6.81
C GLY A 110 -13.64 -11.22 -6.14
N GLU A 111 -13.75 -12.30 -6.93
CA GLU A 111 -13.83 -13.67 -6.41
C GLU A 111 -12.47 -14.24 -5.96
N THR A 112 -11.38 -13.73 -6.53
CA THR A 112 -10.01 -14.15 -6.22
C THR A 112 -9.36 -13.29 -5.15
N LEU A 113 -10.00 -12.20 -4.70
CA LEU A 113 -9.50 -11.37 -3.60
C LEU A 113 -9.44 -12.21 -2.31
N ARG A 114 -8.25 -12.29 -1.72
CA ARG A 114 -7.98 -13.06 -0.48
C ARG A 114 -7.62 -12.16 0.69
N ALA A 115 -7.14 -10.96 0.43
CA ALA A 115 -6.88 -9.96 1.44
C ALA A 115 -6.80 -8.57 0.82
N ALA A 116 -6.97 -7.56 1.65
CA ALA A 116 -6.71 -6.18 1.32
C ALA A 116 -6.02 -5.47 2.49
N ALA A 117 -5.27 -4.43 2.19
CA ALA A 117 -4.70 -3.53 3.17
C ALA A 117 -4.73 -2.10 2.65
N TYR A 118 -4.85 -1.15 3.56
CA TYR A 118 -4.48 0.23 3.26
C TYR A 118 -3.68 0.83 4.41
N ILE A 119 -2.88 1.83 4.08
CA ILE A 119 -2.06 2.59 5.01
C ILE A 119 -2.47 4.04 4.92
N VAL A 120 -2.44 4.73 6.05
CA VAL A 120 -2.64 6.18 6.14
C VAL A 120 -1.36 6.80 6.68
N TYR A 121 -0.73 7.63 5.85
CA TYR A 121 0.41 8.48 6.20
C TYR A 121 -0.15 9.85 6.60
N GLY A 122 -0.41 10.02 7.89
CA GLY A 122 -0.88 11.29 8.44
C GLY A 122 -0.09 11.69 9.69
N PRO A 123 -0.72 12.43 10.64
CA PRO A 123 -0.12 12.70 11.94
C PRO A 123 0.26 11.43 12.72
N ARG A 124 -0.35 10.30 12.36
CA ARG A 124 -0.01 8.95 12.80
C ARG A 124 0.12 8.07 11.57
N LEU A 125 1.03 7.10 11.65
CA LEU A 125 1.11 6.02 10.68
C LEU A 125 0.18 4.88 11.13
N GLU A 126 -0.86 4.64 10.35
CA GLU A 126 -1.90 3.65 10.63
C GLU A 126 -2.08 2.70 9.44
N MET A 127 -2.43 1.46 9.72
CA MET A 127 -2.62 0.41 8.71
C MET A 127 -3.84 -0.42 9.06
N VAL A 128 -4.69 -0.68 8.07
CA VAL A 128 -5.88 -1.51 8.22
C VAL A 128 -5.76 -2.68 7.26
N THR A 129 -6.09 -3.89 7.75
CA THR A 129 -6.01 -5.12 6.95
C THR A 129 -7.26 -5.96 7.11
N VAL A 130 -7.54 -6.77 6.10
CA VAL A 130 -8.57 -7.81 6.17
C VAL A 130 -8.16 -9.00 5.31
N THR A 131 -8.53 -10.21 5.74
CA THR A 131 -8.48 -11.42 4.92
C THR A 131 -9.89 -11.86 4.56
N ALA A 132 -10.08 -12.56 3.45
CA ALA A 132 -11.38 -13.11 3.05
C ALA A 132 -11.97 -13.97 4.18
N GLY A 133 -13.21 -13.66 4.61
CA GLY A 133 -13.88 -14.30 5.74
C GLY A 133 -13.31 -13.96 7.13
N GLY A 134 -12.31 -13.07 7.20
CA GLY A 134 -11.70 -12.60 8.43
C GLY A 134 -12.33 -11.32 8.96
N ARG A 135 -11.71 -10.78 10.01
CA ARG A 135 -12.09 -9.48 10.60
C ARG A 135 -11.21 -8.37 10.05
N VAL A 136 -11.73 -7.15 10.08
CA VAL A 136 -10.94 -5.95 9.80
C VAL A 136 -10.10 -5.64 11.03
N GLU A 137 -8.79 -5.62 10.85
CA GLU A 137 -7.82 -5.35 11.90
C GLU A 137 -7.17 -3.99 11.66
N HIS A 138 -7.10 -3.15 12.69
CA HIS A 138 -6.45 -1.86 12.66
C HIS A 138 -5.17 -1.89 13.49
N TYR A 139 -4.07 -1.41 12.89
CA TYR A 139 -2.75 -1.31 13.48
C TYR A 139 -2.29 0.14 13.49
N ARG A 140 -1.64 0.54 14.57
CA ARG A 140 -0.94 1.83 14.67
C ARG A 140 0.55 1.61 14.87
N CYS A 141 1.37 2.39 14.16
CA CYS A 141 2.79 2.45 14.41
C CYS A 141 3.06 3.23 15.71
N GLY A 142 3.70 2.57 16.68
CA GLY A 142 4.11 3.20 17.94
C GLY A 142 5.43 3.97 17.82
N SER A 143 5.84 4.64 18.91
CA SER A 143 7.10 5.40 18.97
C SER A 143 8.37 4.56 18.72
N SER A 144 8.27 3.23 18.82
CA SER A 144 9.36 2.31 18.48
C SER A 144 9.47 1.99 16.97
N HIS A 145 8.71 2.66 16.10
CA HIS A 145 8.61 2.36 14.66
C HIS A 145 8.19 0.92 14.38
N LEU A 146 7.32 0.38 15.24
CA LEU A 146 6.77 -0.95 15.08
C LEU A 146 5.24 -0.85 15.12
N PHE A 147 4.58 -1.57 14.21
CA PHE A 147 3.14 -1.80 14.22
C PHE A 147 2.77 -2.81 15.32
N ASN A 148 3.02 -2.44 16.57
CA ASN A 148 2.85 -3.31 17.73
C ASN A 148 1.48 -3.20 18.39
N LEU A 149 0.68 -2.19 18.02
CA LEU A 149 -0.62 -1.95 18.62
C LEU A 149 -1.70 -2.37 17.63
N GLN A 150 -2.22 -3.59 17.78
CA GLN A 150 -3.56 -3.89 17.27
C GLN A 150 -4.52 -3.02 18.09
N CYS A 151 -5.12 -2.02 17.46
CA CYS A 151 -6.02 -1.10 18.12
C CYS A 151 -7.31 -1.85 18.46
N GLU A 152 -8.17 -2.12 17.47
CA GLU A 152 -9.49 -2.73 17.67
C GLU A 152 -9.98 -3.40 16.36
N GLU A 153 -11.08 -4.17 16.45
CA GLU A 153 -11.85 -4.60 15.28
C GLU A 153 -12.68 -3.41 14.76
N VAL A 154 -12.52 -3.06 13.48
CA VAL A 154 -13.26 -1.94 12.88
C VAL A 154 -14.60 -2.43 12.36
N ARG A 155 -15.69 -1.76 12.75
CA ARG A 155 -17.05 -1.98 12.21
C ARG A 155 -17.69 -0.65 11.87
N LEU A 156 -18.37 -0.60 10.73
CA LEU A 156 -19.17 0.56 10.35
C LEU A 156 -20.53 0.51 11.03
N GLU A 157 -21.02 1.66 11.50
CA GLU A 157 -22.42 1.81 11.89
C GLU A 157 -23.32 1.79 10.66
N GLU A 158 -24.60 1.41 10.80
CA GLU A 158 -25.57 1.42 9.69
C GLU A 158 -25.78 2.81 9.07
N LYS A 159 -25.55 3.88 9.86
CA LYS A 159 -25.75 5.26 9.42
C LYS A 159 -24.64 6.15 9.96
N GLY A 160 -23.93 6.82 9.05
CA GLY A 160 -22.96 7.86 9.41
C GLY A 160 -23.64 9.13 9.96
N LYS A 161 -22.85 9.98 10.61
CA LYS A 161 -23.26 11.31 11.11
C LYS A 161 -22.63 12.46 10.31
N LEU A 162 -22.07 12.16 9.14
CA LEU A 162 -21.44 13.11 8.22
C LEU A 162 -22.50 13.83 7.38
#